data_AF-A0A352ECP6-F1
#
_entry.id   AF-A0A352ECP6-F1
#
_cell.length_a   1.000
_cell.length_b   1.000
_cell.length_c   1.000
_cell.angle_alpha   90.00
_cell.angle_beta   90.00
_cell.angle_gamma   90.00
#
_symmetry.space_group_name_H-M   'P 1'
#
loop_
_entity.id
_entity.type
_entity.pdbx_description
1 polymer ?
#
loop_
_entity_poly.entity_id
_entity_poly.type
_entity_poly.pdbx_seq_one_letter_code
_entity_poly.pdbx_strand_id
1 'polypeptide(L)'
;MKKFLLGLISVAFLASCGSSDHGELVGVQNRPTWYPSEPYGMVYIPQGSFTMGNHDEDVPYAYTAPAKVVSVPAFYMDQTEVTNNEYRQFVSWVKDSITRTRLAEGLVEEFEYIDLAEMEDPTFFQEYVALNYPDSMMRRLDWDPYLEWDKNRYPSAEYTEVVESMYLAPE
;
A
#
# COMPACT_ATOMS: atom_id res chain seq x y z
N MET A 1 -0.12 -66.04 -32.42
CA MET A 1 -1.17 -65.69 -31.44
C MET A 1 -0.61 -65.34 -30.05
N LYS A 2 0.30 -66.14 -29.45
CA LYS A 2 0.89 -65.85 -28.12
C LYS A 2 1.66 -64.52 -28.00
N LYS A 3 2.37 -64.08 -29.06
CA LYS A 3 3.11 -62.81 -29.08
C LYS A 3 2.20 -61.57 -29.12
N PHE A 4 1.03 -61.68 -29.76
CA PHE A 4 0.01 -60.61 -29.76
C PHE A 4 -0.68 -60.50 -28.40
N LEU A 5 -0.93 -61.63 -27.74
CA LEU A 5 -1.50 -61.66 -26.39
C LEU A 5 -0.57 -60.98 -25.36
N LEU A 6 0.75 -61.21 -25.46
CA LEU A 6 1.76 -60.56 -24.63
C LEU A 6 1.86 -59.04 -24.86
N GLY A 7 1.71 -58.59 -26.11
CA GLY A 7 1.64 -57.17 -26.44
C GLY A 7 0.39 -56.48 -25.86
N LEU A 8 -0.74 -57.17 -25.87
CA LEU A 8 -2.00 -56.61 -25.37
C LEU A 8 -2.02 -56.51 -23.84
N ILE A 9 -1.42 -57.48 -23.15
CA ILE A 9 -1.25 -57.44 -21.70
C ILE A 9 -0.30 -56.31 -21.27
N SER A 10 0.79 -56.08 -22.00
CA SER A 10 1.74 -55.00 -21.68
C SER A 10 1.14 -53.61 -21.88
N VAL A 11 0.32 -53.40 -22.92
CA VAL A 11 -0.43 -52.14 -23.09
C VAL A 11 -1.47 -51.94 -21.98
N ALA A 12 -2.15 -53.01 -21.54
CA ALA A 12 -3.10 -52.93 -20.44
C ALA A 12 -2.43 -52.58 -19.09
N PHE A 13 -1.21 -53.07 -18.83
CA PHE A 13 -0.43 -52.68 -17.65
C PHE A 13 0.00 -51.21 -17.68
N LEU A 14 0.35 -50.67 -18.86
CA LEU A 14 0.70 -49.25 -19.00
C LEU A 14 -0.51 -48.32 -18.86
N ALA A 15 -1.70 -48.75 -19.28
CA ALA A 15 -2.95 -47.99 -19.12
C ALA A 15 -3.50 -47.98 -17.69
N SER A 16 -3.02 -48.86 -16.80
CA SER A 16 -3.45 -48.94 -15.39
C SER A 16 -2.76 -47.91 -14.49
N CYS A 17 -1.78 -47.16 -14.99
CA CYS A 17 -1.18 -46.04 -14.28
C CYS A 17 -2.10 -44.82 -14.39
N GLY A 18 -3.18 -44.85 -13.61
CA GLY A 18 -4.13 -43.74 -13.51
C GLY A 18 -3.54 -42.63 -12.65
N SER A 19 -3.48 -41.42 -13.19
CA SER A 19 -3.26 -40.19 -12.43
C SER A 19 -4.51 -39.88 -11.62
N SER A 20 -4.76 -40.62 -10.54
CA SER A 20 -5.79 -40.28 -9.58
C SER A 20 -5.26 -39.18 -8.68
N ASP A 21 -5.65 -37.93 -8.92
CA ASP A 21 -5.54 -36.89 -7.91
C ASP A 21 -6.42 -37.32 -6.73
N HIS A 22 -5.80 -37.63 -5.60
CA HIS A 22 -6.47 -38.05 -4.36
C HIS A 22 -7.21 -36.89 -3.66
N GLY A 23 -7.74 -35.93 -4.44
CA GLY A 23 -8.28 -34.67 -3.94
C GLY A 23 -7.21 -33.80 -3.26
N GLU A 24 -5.94 -34.04 -3.53
CA GLU A 24 -4.84 -33.28 -2.95
C GLU A 24 -4.83 -31.85 -3.52
N LEU A 25 -4.59 -30.88 -2.64
CA LEU A 25 -4.51 -29.48 -3.02
C LEU A 25 -3.18 -29.22 -3.75
N VAL A 26 -3.19 -29.34 -5.07
CA VAL A 26 -2.02 -29.10 -5.95
C VAL A 26 -1.77 -27.62 -6.27
N GLY A 27 -2.59 -26.73 -5.72
CA GLY A 27 -2.52 -25.29 -5.98
C GLY A 27 -3.12 -24.87 -7.33
N VAL A 28 -3.34 -23.56 -7.49
CA VAL A 28 -3.89 -23.00 -8.74
C VAL A 28 -2.83 -23.12 -9.84
N GLN A 29 -3.17 -23.87 -10.89
CA GLN A 29 -2.32 -24.05 -12.06
C GLN A 29 -2.13 -22.72 -12.79
N ASN A 30 -0.97 -22.53 -13.42
CA ASN A 30 -0.61 -21.30 -14.16
C ASN A 30 -0.54 -20.03 -13.31
N ARG A 31 -0.18 -20.12 -12.02
CA ARG A 31 0.16 -18.92 -11.24
C ARG A 31 1.41 -18.27 -11.86
N PRO A 32 1.37 -16.99 -12.26
CA PRO A 32 2.58 -16.29 -12.69
C PRO A 32 3.59 -16.30 -11.55
N THR A 33 4.87 -16.52 -11.87
CA THR A 33 5.96 -16.42 -10.90
C THR A 33 5.95 -15.00 -10.32
N TRP A 34 5.61 -14.90 -9.04
CA TRP A 34 5.60 -13.63 -8.32
C TRP A 34 7.01 -13.35 -7.83
N TYR A 35 7.63 -12.32 -8.38
CA TYR A 35 8.82 -11.71 -7.82
C TYR A 35 8.35 -10.44 -7.10
N PRO A 36 8.68 -10.25 -5.80
CA PRO A 36 8.46 -8.97 -5.18
C PRO A 36 9.20 -7.91 -6.00
N SER A 37 8.45 -6.99 -6.60
CA SER A 37 9.06 -5.86 -7.30
C SER A 37 9.73 -4.97 -6.27
N GLU A 38 10.96 -4.55 -6.55
CA GLU A 38 11.63 -3.52 -5.76
C GLU A 38 10.76 -2.26 -5.78
N PRO A 39 10.37 -1.70 -4.61
CA PRO A 39 9.64 -0.46 -4.57
C PRO A 39 10.43 0.65 -5.28
N TYR A 40 9.71 1.56 -5.94
CA TYR A 40 10.35 2.65 -6.66
C TYR A 40 11.24 3.48 -5.72
N GLY A 41 12.49 3.72 -6.12
CA GLY A 41 13.46 4.49 -5.33
C GLY A 41 14.11 3.72 -4.17
N MET A 42 13.81 2.43 -4.00
CA MET A 42 14.37 1.57 -2.95
C MET A 42 15.23 0.44 -3.52
N VAL A 43 16.16 -0.04 -2.71
CA VAL A 43 17.01 -1.21 -3.00
C VAL A 43 16.77 -2.33 -1.99
N TYR A 44 16.84 -3.58 -2.46
CA TYR A 44 16.73 -4.75 -1.60
C TYR A 44 18.03 -4.96 -0.80
N ILE A 45 17.93 -4.99 0.53
CA ILE A 45 19.01 -5.32 1.44
C ILE A 45 18.83 -6.79 1.90
N PRO A 46 19.77 -7.69 1.55
CA PRO A 46 19.65 -9.10 1.92
C PRO A 46 19.80 -9.29 3.42
N GLN A 47 19.18 -10.34 3.94
CA GLN A 47 19.37 -10.73 5.35
C GLN A 47 20.84 -11.04 5.63
N GLY A 48 21.31 -10.67 6.81
CA GLY A 48 22.69 -10.90 7.19
C GLY A 48 22.98 -10.51 8.62
N SER A 49 24.20 -10.80 9.05
CA SER A 49 24.74 -10.30 10.31
C SER A 49 25.94 -9.41 10.04
N PHE A 50 26.07 -8.35 10.84
CA PHE A 50 27.20 -7.43 10.78
C PHE A 50 27.55 -6.94 12.19
N THR A 51 28.80 -6.51 12.37
CA THR A 51 29.24 -5.88 13.62
C THR A 51 28.86 -4.41 13.60
N MET A 52 27.98 -4.01 14.51
CA MET A 52 27.53 -2.63 14.68
C MET A 52 28.22 -1.99 15.89
N GLY A 53 28.76 -0.79 15.70
CA GLY A 53 29.47 -0.04 16.74
C GLY A 53 30.89 0.32 16.32
N ASN A 54 31.61 1.02 17.19
CA ASN A 54 32.97 1.46 16.89
C ASN A 54 33.96 0.29 17.03
N HIS A 55 34.88 0.19 16.07
CA HIS A 55 35.96 -0.79 16.07
C HIS A 55 37.31 -0.22 16.54
N ASP A 56 37.46 1.11 16.59
CA ASP A 56 38.71 1.81 16.92
C ASP A 56 38.49 2.82 18.06
N GLU A 57 39.06 2.54 19.24
CA GLU A 57 38.99 3.42 20.41
C GLU A 57 40.13 4.43 20.38
N ASP A 58 39.89 5.66 19.92
CA ASP A 58 40.90 6.73 20.09
C ASP A 58 40.30 8.13 20.28
N VAL A 59 39.11 8.21 20.89
CA VAL A 59 38.56 9.49 21.38
C VAL A 59 38.17 9.35 22.85
N PRO A 60 39.01 9.83 23.79
CA PRO A 60 38.62 9.93 25.19
C PRO A 60 37.35 10.78 25.31
N TYR A 61 36.35 10.31 26.06
CA TYR A 61 35.01 10.92 26.25
C TYR A 61 33.96 10.74 25.14
N ALA A 62 34.22 9.96 24.09
CA ALA A 62 33.13 9.58 23.19
C ALA A 62 32.20 8.56 23.86
N TYR A 63 30.88 8.82 23.87
CA TYR A 63 29.86 7.83 24.23
C TYR A 63 29.78 6.76 23.11
N THR A 64 30.80 5.91 23.00
CA THR A 64 30.86 4.86 21.98
C THR A 64 30.05 3.65 22.45
N ALA A 65 29.01 3.29 21.69
CA ALA A 65 28.35 2.02 21.88
C ALA A 65 29.36 0.88 21.59
N PRO A 66 29.47 -0.14 22.44
CA PRO A 66 30.39 -1.26 22.21
C PRO A 66 29.98 -2.01 20.94
N ALA A 67 30.99 -2.50 20.21
CA ALA A 67 30.78 -3.32 19.03
C ALA A 67 29.98 -4.59 19.38
N LYS A 68 28.84 -4.79 18.70
CA LYS A 68 27.98 -5.97 18.87
C LYS A 68 27.58 -6.53 17.52
N VAL A 69 27.50 -7.86 17.43
CA VAL A 69 27.00 -8.52 16.22
C VAL A 69 25.48 -8.45 16.22
N VAL A 70 24.93 -7.85 15.16
CA VAL A 70 23.49 -7.72 14.95
C VAL A 70 23.10 -8.51 13.71
N SER A 71 22.02 -9.28 13.81
CA SER A 71 21.39 -9.94 12.67
C SER A 71 20.13 -9.18 12.27
N VAL A 72 20.01 -8.82 11.00
CA VAL A 72 18.88 -8.06 10.45
C VAL A 72 18.20 -8.90 9.36
N PRO A 73 16.85 -9.03 9.38
CA PRO A 73 16.13 -9.68 8.29
C PRO A 73 16.27 -8.87 6.99
N ALA A 74 15.91 -9.46 5.86
CA ALA A 74 15.91 -8.73 4.60
C ALA A 74 14.84 -7.62 4.61
N PHE A 75 15.15 -6.46 4.04
CA PHE A 75 14.26 -5.30 3.96
C PHE A 75 14.62 -4.41 2.78
N TYR A 76 13.80 -3.38 2.50
CA TYR A 76 14.08 -2.36 1.49
C TYR A 76 14.56 -1.07 2.13
N MET A 77 15.55 -0.42 1.51
CA MET A 77 16.07 0.87 1.94
C MET A 77 16.04 1.85 0.77
N ASP A 78 15.72 3.12 1.03
CA ASP A 78 15.80 4.16 0.01
C ASP A 78 17.22 4.25 -0.56
N GLN A 79 17.34 4.36 -1.88
CA GLN A 79 18.62 4.45 -2.57
C GLN A 79 19.34 5.77 -2.26
N THR A 80 18.57 6.84 -2.04
CA THR A 80 19.03 8.19 -1.71
C THR A 80 18.24 8.74 -0.54
N GLU A 81 18.78 9.75 0.13
CA GLU A 81 18.00 10.53 1.10
C GLU A 81 16.78 11.17 0.40
N VAL A 82 15.69 11.36 1.15
CA VAL A 82 14.48 12.02 0.65
C VAL A 82 14.84 13.43 0.19
N THR A 83 14.61 13.71 -1.08
CA THR A 83 14.90 15.02 -1.66
C THR A 83 13.90 16.07 -1.20
N ASN A 84 14.31 17.34 -1.23
CA ASN A 84 13.40 18.45 -0.95
C ASN A 84 12.16 18.48 -1.86
N ASN A 85 12.23 17.88 -3.06
CA ASN A 85 11.08 17.83 -3.98
C ASN A 85 10.08 16.74 -3.58
N GLU A 86 10.57 15.54 -3.23
CA GLU A 86 9.73 14.45 -2.71
C GLU A 86 9.06 14.85 -1.40
N TYR A 87 9.79 15.52 -0.51
CA TYR A 87 9.20 16.04 0.71
C TYR A 87 8.08 17.07 0.44
N ARG A 88 8.24 17.94 -0.56
CA ARG A 88 7.17 18.88 -0.98
C ARG A 88 5.95 18.17 -1.56
N GLN A 89 6.14 17.09 -2.30
CA GLN A 89 5.04 16.27 -2.79
C GLN A 89 4.23 15.69 -1.63
N PHE A 90 4.91 15.11 -0.63
CA PHE A 90 4.28 14.63 0.60
C PHE A 90 3.50 15.74 1.32
N VAL A 91 4.14 16.89 1.57
CA VAL A 91 3.50 18.02 2.24
C VAL A 91 2.28 18.52 1.46
N SER A 92 2.36 18.57 0.13
CA SER A 92 1.23 18.99 -0.71
C SER A 92 0.06 18.01 -0.57
N TRP A 93 0.30 16.71 -0.62
CA TRP A 93 -0.74 15.69 -0.44
C TRP A 93 -1.37 15.75 0.97
N VAL A 94 -0.56 15.94 2.01
CA VAL A 94 -1.06 16.05 3.39
C VAL A 94 -1.87 17.33 3.58
N LYS A 95 -1.39 18.45 3.05
CA LYS A 95 -2.12 19.72 3.07
C LYS A 95 -3.48 19.57 2.40
N ASP A 96 -3.50 19.01 1.19
CA ASP A 96 -4.69 18.73 0.41
C ASP A 96 -5.69 17.81 1.12
N SER A 97 -5.20 16.75 1.76
CA SER A 97 -6.00 15.82 2.57
C SER A 97 -6.68 16.53 3.75
N ILE A 98 -5.90 17.28 4.54
CA ILE A 98 -6.41 18.00 5.72
C ILE A 98 -7.42 19.07 5.30
N THR A 99 -7.14 19.82 4.23
CA THR A 99 -8.04 20.86 3.73
C THR A 99 -9.37 20.27 3.30
N ARG A 100 -9.37 19.20 2.50
CA ARG A 100 -10.61 18.52 2.10
C ARG A 100 -11.38 17.99 3.30
N THR A 101 -10.72 17.37 4.27
CA THR A 101 -11.37 16.91 5.51
C THR A 101 -12.07 18.06 6.24
N ARG A 102 -11.40 19.20 6.39
CA ARG A 102 -12.00 20.37 7.05
C ARG A 102 -13.14 21.00 6.25
N LEU A 103 -13.03 21.03 4.92
CA LEU A 103 -14.10 21.53 4.05
C LEU A 103 -15.34 20.64 4.15
N ALA A 104 -15.15 19.31 4.18
CA ALA A 104 -16.22 18.34 4.38
C ALA A 104 -16.87 18.48 5.77
N GLU A 105 -16.06 18.68 6.82
CA GLU A 105 -16.56 18.94 8.19
C GLU A 105 -17.28 20.29 8.30
N GLY A 106 -16.85 21.29 7.52
CA GLY A 106 -17.48 22.60 7.42
C GLY A 106 -18.75 22.62 6.56
N LEU A 107 -19.17 21.47 6.00
CA LEU A 107 -20.31 21.33 5.10
C LEU A 107 -20.24 22.34 3.94
N VAL A 108 -19.03 22.57 3.42
CA VAL A 108 -18.83 23.44 2.26
C VAL A 108 -19.35 22.71 1.03
N GLU A 109 -20.21 23.37 0.27
CA GLU A 109 -20.76 22.86 -0.99
C GLU A 109 -19.64 22.32 -1.89
N GLU A 110 -19.91 21.22 -2.60
CA GLU A 110 -18.95 20.49 -3.47
C GLU A 110 -17.89 19.66 -2.74
N PHE A 111 -17.57 19.93 -1.46
CA PHE A 111 -16.51 19.23 -0.72
C PHE A 111 -17.02 18.23 0.32
N GLU A 112 -18.28 17.81 0.21
CA GLU A 112 -18.89 16.85 1.13
C GLU A 112 -18.24 15.46 1.05
N TYR A 113 -18.37 14.68 2.12
CA TYR A 113 -17.99 13.27 2.08
C TYR A 113 -18.90 12.50 1.11
N ILE A 114 -18.31 11.68 0.25
CA ILE A 114 -19.07 10.68 -0.52
C ILE A 114 -19.59 9.64 0.47
N ASP A 115 -20.90 9.52 0.55
CA ASP A 115 -21.59 8.52 1.36
C ASP A 115 -22.00 7.34 0.48
N LEU A 116 -21.47 6.15 0.78
CA LEU A 116 -21.77 4.93 0.02
C LEU A 116 -23.26 4.53 0.08
N ALA A 117 -24.00 4.91 1.12
CA ALA A 117 -25.43 4.61 1.21
C ALA A 117 -26.30 5.54 0.35
N GLU A 118 -25.79 6.71 -0.01
CA GLU A 118 -26.52 7.72 -0.81
C GLU A 118 -26.08 7.74 -2.28
N MET A 119 -25.13 6.88 -2.67
CA MET A 119 -24.70 6.76 -4.06
C MET A 119 -25.85 6.33 -4.99
N GLU A 120 -25.96 6.98 -6.14
CA GLU A 120 -26.97 6.64 -7.16
C GLU A 120 -26.71 5.25 -7.80
N ASP A 121 -25.44 4.95 -8.13
CA ASP A 121 -25.03 3.71 -8.79
C ASP A 121 -23.87 3.01 -8.05
N PRO A 122 -24.10 2.40 -6.87
CA PRO A 122 -23.05 1.70 -6.14
C PRO A 122 -22.74 0.34 -6.79
N THR A 123 -21.47 -0.05 -6.74
CA THR A 123 -21.08 -1.44 -7.03
C THR A 123 -21.63 -2.37 -5.95
N PHE A 124 -21.83 -3.66 -6.28
CA PHE A 124 -22.28 -4.67 -5.30
C PHE A 124 -21.39 -4.73 -4.03
N PHE A 125 -20.10 -4.43 -4.16
CA PHE A 125 -19.20 -4.35 -3.00
C PHE A 125 -19.49 -3.13 -2.14
N GLN A 126 -19.72 -1.96 -2.74
CA GLN A 126 -20.09 -0.74 -2.00
C GLN A 126 -21.44 -0.90 -1.30
N GLU A 127 -22.42 -1.51 -1.97
CA GLU A 127 -23.72 -1.83 -1.37
C GLU A 127 -23.56 -2.80 -0.18
N TYR A 128 -22.75 -3.85 -0.33
CA TYR A 128 -22.43 -4.76 0.78
C TYR A 128 -21.79 -4.01 1.96
N VAL A 129 -20.86 -3.09 1.69
CA VAL A 129 -20.22 -2.31 2.75
C VAL A 129 -21.24 -1.41 3.46
N ALA A 130 -22.05 -0.66 2.72
CA ALA A 130 -23.08 0.21 3.28
C ALA A 130 -24.10 -0.55 4.15
N LEU A 131 -24.42 -1.81 3.83
CA LEU A 131 -25.38 -2.61 4.61
C LEU A 131 -24.78 -3.30 5.85
N ASN A 132 -23.47 -3.54 5.88
CA ASN A 132 -22.85 -4.43 6.89
C ASN A 132 -21.82 -3.75 7.80
N TYR A 133 -21.38 -2.54 7.48
CA TYR A 133 -20.33 -1.83 8.21
C TYR A 133 -20.86 -0.54 8.87
N PRO A 134 -20.20 -0.05 9.93
CA PRO A 134 -20.59 1.20 10.57
C PRO A 134 -20.34 2.42 9.67
N ASP A 135 -21.07 3.51 9.93
CA ASP A 135 -21.02 4.77 9.18
C ASP A 135 -19.59 5.31 8.98
N SER A 136 -18.69 5.08 9.95
CA SER A 136 -17.28 5.50 9.86
C SER A 136 -16.49 4.84 8.72
N MET A 137 -16.99 3.72 8.17
CA MET A 137 -16.42 3.03 7.02
C MET A 137 -17.22 3.28 5.73
N MET A 138 -18.36 3.97 5.84
CA MET A 138 -19.27 4.25 4.73
C MET A 138 -18.98 5.60 4.08
N ARG A 139 -18.38 6.54 4.81
CA ARG A 139 -18.03 7.87 4.30
C ARG A 139 -16.58 7.93 3.85
N ARG A 140 -16.34 8.48 2.67
CA ARG A 140 -14.99 8.68 2.12
C ARG A 140 -14.82 10.11 1.64
N LEU A 141 -13.59 10.60 1.72
CA LEU A 141 -13.25 11.93 1.25
C LEU A 141 -13.37 11.99 -0.28
N ASP A 142 -14.00 13.06 -0.79
CA ASP A 142 -14.02 13.34 -2.21
C ASP A 142 -12.70 14.01 -2.65
N TRP A 143 -12.06 13.45 -3.67
CA TRP A 143 -10.82 13.95 -4.24
C TRP A 143 -11.02 14.58 -5.63
N ASP A 144 -12.21 14.47 -6.20
CA ASP A 144 -12.53 14.99 -7.54
C ASP A 144 -12.57 16.52 -7.58
N PRO A 145 -13.13 17.23 -6.56
CA PRO A 145 -13.11 18.69 -6.53
C PRO A 145 -11.70 19.27 -6.50
N TYR A 146 -11.50 20.32 -7.30
CA TYR A 146 -10.25 21.07 -7.34
C TYR A 146 -10.14 22.01 -6.14
N LEU A 147 -9.03 21.94 -5.40
CA LEU A 147 -8.72 22.90 -4.34
C LEU A 147 -8.10 24.16 -4.93
N GLU A 148 -8.79 25.29 -4.75
CA GLU A 148 -8.27 26.60 -5.07
C GLU A 148 -7.39 27.14 -3.93
N TRP A 149 -6.17 27.54 -4.26
CA TRP A 149 -5.18 28.05 -3.30
C TRP A 149 -4.87 29.55 -3.48
N ASP A 150 -5.34 30.14 -4.58
CA ASP A 150 -5.24 31.57 -4.82
C ASP A 150 -6.37 32.31 -4.06
N LYS A 151 -5.98 33.11 -3.08
CA LYS A 151 -6.90 33.89 -2.23
C LYS A 151 -7.86 34.79 -3.03
N ASN A 152 -7.46 35.23 -4.23
CA ASN A 152 -8.30 36.07 -5.07
C ASN A 152 -9.39 35.29 -5.83
N ARG A 153 -9.33 33.95 -5.79
CA ARG A 153 -10.18 33.05 -6.57
C ARG A 153 -10.96 32.06 -5.68
N TYR A 154 -10.95 32.23 -4.36
CA TYR A 154 -11.74 31.38 -3.47
C TYR A 154 -13.23 31.42 -3.83
N PRO A 155 -13.91 30.26 -3.89
CA PRO A 155 -15.25 30.14 -4.45
C PRO A 155 -16.35 30.68 -3.52
N SER A 156 -16.15 30.64 -2.21
CA SER A 156 -17.16 31.04 -1.22
C SER A 156 -16.56 31.58 0.07
N ALA A 157 -17.39 32.20 0.91
CA ALA A 157 -17.00 32.71 2.22
C ALA A 157 -16.67 31.56 3.18
N GLU A 158 -17.45 30.49 3.12
CA GLU A 158 -17.30 29.27 3.91
C GLU A 158 -15.99 28.56 3.56
N TYR A 159 -15.68 28.44 2.27
CA TYR A 159 -14.40 27.91 1.81
C TYR A 159 -13.23 28.75 2.34
N THR A 160 -13.36 30.07 2.27
CA THR A 160 -12.33 31.01 2.75
C THR A 160 -12.08 30.85 4.24
N GLU A 161 -13.14 30.79 5.05
CA GLU A 161 -13.04 30.61 6.50
C GLU A 161 -12.29 29.32 6.85
N VAL A 162 -12.66 28.20 6.23
CA VAL A 162 -12.03 26.92 6.47
C VAL A 162 -10.56 26.91 6.05
N VAL A 163 -10.25 27.37 4.84
CA VAL A 163 -8.88 27.33 4.31
C VAL A 163 -7.96 28.29 5.07
N GLU A 164 -8.41 29.51 5.37
CA GLU A 164 -7.60 30.47 6.09
C GLU A 164 -7.41 30.09 7.57
N SER A 165 -8.36 29.37 8.17
CA SER A 165 -8.20 28.82 9.54
C SER A 165 -7.05 27.82 9.69
N MET A 166 -6.52 27.30 8.59
CA MET A 166 -5.38 26.38 8.60
C MET A 166 -4.04 27.10 8.78
N TYR A 167 -4.00 28.40 8.47
CA TYR A 167 -2.79 29.20 8.56
C TYR A 167 -2.73 29.95 9.89
N LEU A 168 -1.51 30.24 10.34
CA LEU A 168 -1.32 31.12 11.47
C LEU A 168 -1.77 32.54 11.10
N ALA A 169 -2.35 33.25 12.07
CA ALA A 169 -2.70 34.64 11.88
C ALA A 169 -1.44 35.44 11.49
N PRO A 170 -1.55 36.36 10.51
CA PRO A 170 -0.45 37.26 10.19
C PRO A 170 -0.11 38.11 11.42
N GLU A 171 1.18 38.25 11.70
CA GLU A 171 1.70 39.20 12.71
C GLU A 171 1.47 40.66 12.29
#